data_AF-A0A1H8E4P0-F1
#
_entry.id   AF-A0A1H8E4P0-F1
#
_cell.length_a   1.000
_cell.length_b   1.000
_cell.length_c   1.000
_cell.angle_alpha   90.00
_cell.angle_beta   90.00
_cell.angle_gamma   90.00
#
_symmetry.space_group_name_H-M   'P 1'
#
loop_
_entity.id
_entity.type
_entity.pdbx_description
1 polymer ?
#
loop_
_entity_poly.entity_id
_entity_poly.type
_entity_poly.pdbx_seq_one_letter_code
_entity_poly.pdbx_strand_id
1 'polypeptide(L)'
;MRSFLDPRRRAAIGILGAFVTGVLLTLALLRFGPEPLTARQEPVARTAVEAPAAVATAAPAEVAPDPDADPWPADAPTPEQVFTAQPDAVRRAVSRLSPRVPGKPNVYAVAFAGDGSEDVFRNEAEYLDTLMAQRFGSAGHTLVLENNPATLGTRPLASWTNLEEGLAGLARVMDPREDILLLYVATHGGDDHSLLVDMDPIPLDQLDPDGLADILQKHAFSWKVLVVNACYSGGFVPKLRGPGTLVLTSAREDRTSFGCGADADITYFGRAWLAQGLNATPDFVEAFGQARSAIAGWEKRESLEPSEPQIDIGAGIEDKLAGWRKGALIGPAVPFKAAR
;
A
#
# COMPACT_ATOMS: atom_id res chain seq x y z
N MET A 1 69.88 2.42 -1.68
CA MET A 1 68.54 2.98 -1.97
C MET A 1 67.54 1.84 -1.99
N ARG A 2 66.75 1.65 -0.93
CA ARG A 2 65.64 0.68 -0.90
C ARG A 2 64.35 1.45 -1.08
N SER A 3 63.66 1.20 -2.19
CA SER A 3 62.36 1.80 -2.51
C SER A 3 61.29 1.20 -1.60
N PHE A 4 60.78 2.00 -0.67
CA PHE A 4 59.61 1.63 0.14
C PHE A 4 58.34 2.07 -0.61
N LEU A 5 57.80 1.19 -1.44
CA LEU A 5 56.44 1.35 -1.94
C LEU A 5 55.45 1.22 -0.78
N ASP A 6 54.63 2.26 -0.63
CA ASP A 6 53.53 2.42 0.32
C ASP A 6 52.67 1.15 0.46
N PRO A 7 52.41 0.65 1.68
CA PRO A 7 51.59 -0.54 1.93
C PRO A 7 50.19 -0.47 1.29
N ARG A 8 49.60 0.71 1.10
CA ARG A 8 48.31 0.87 0.41
C ARG A 8 48.38 0.52 -1.08
N ARG A 9 49.52 0.79 -1.73
CA ARG A 9 49.75 0.43 -3.14
C ARG A 9 49.97 -1.07 -3.31
N ARG A 10 50.55 -1.74 -2.31
CA ARG A 10 50.74 -3.20 -2.34
C ARG A 10 49.41 -3.95 -2.24
N ALA A 11 48.50 -3.47 -1.40
CA ALA A 11 47.15 -4.03 -1.31
C ALA A 11 46.36 -3.82 -2.61
N ALA A 12 46.42 -2.63 -3.21
CA ALA A 12 45.76 -2.34 -4.48
C ALA A 12 46.29 -3.20 -5.64
N ILE A 13 47.60 -3.43 -5.72
CA ILE A 13 48.21 -4.31 -6.73
C ILE A 13 47.78 -5.78 -6.52
N GLY A 14 47.68 -6.23 -5.27
CA GLY A 14 47.19 -7.57 -4.95
C GLY A 14 45.74 -7.79 -5.37
N ILE A 15 44.86 -6.82 -5.08
CA ILE A 15 43.45 -6.87 -5.46
C ILE A 15 43.28 -6.85 -6.99
N LEU A 16 44.03 -5.98 -7.68
CA LEU A 16 43.99 -5.90 -9.13
C LEU A 16 44.50 -7.19 -9.80
N GLY A 17 45.54 -7.81 -9.24
CA GLY A 17 46.06 -9.10 -9.72
C GLY A 17 45.06 -10.24 -9.53
N ALA A 18 44.37 -10.30 -8.39
CA ALA A 18 43.33 -11.29 -8.14
C ALA A 18 42.13 -11.14 -9.10
N PHE A 19 41.72 -9.89 -9.38
CA PHE A 19 40.63 -9.60 -10.31
C PHE A 19 40.97 -10.01 -11.74
N VAL A 20 42.17 -9.67 -12.23
CA VAL A 20 42.63 -10.05 -13.58
C VAL A 20 42.73 -11.57 -13.72
N THR A 21 43.20 -12.26 -12.68
CA THR A 21 43.29 -13.73 -12.67
C THR A 21 41.90 -14.37 -12.72
N GLY A 22 40.94 -13.84 -11.95
CA GLY A 22 39.55 -14.30 -11.97
C GLY A 22 38.91 -14.16 -13.36
N VAL A 23 39.04 -12.97 -13.98
CA VAL A 23 38.49 -12.71 -15.32
C VAL A 23 39.11 -13.63 -16.37
N LEU A 24 40.41 -13.88 -16.32
CA LEU A 24 41.08 -14.81 -17.25
C LEU A 24 40.63 -16.27 -17.04
N LEU A 25 40.38 -16.68 -15.79
CA LEU A 25 39.88 -18.02 -15.49
C LEU A 25 38.44 -18.22 -16.01
N THR A 26 37.57 -17.22 -15.82
CA THR A 26 36.18 -17.25 -16.32
C THR A 26 36.15 -17.27 -17.85
N LEU A 27 37.00 -16.47 -18.51
CA LEU A 27 37.11 -16.48 -19.98
C LEU A 27 37.68 -17.80 -20.51
N ALA A 28 38.62 -18.43 -19.79
CA ALA A 28 39.13 -19.75 -20.15
C ALA A 28 38.06 -20.84 -20.00
N LEU A 29 37.25 -20.79 -18.94
CA LEU A 29 36.10 -21.69 -18.75
C LEU A 29 35.02 -21.50 -19.82
N LEU A 30 34.74 -20.27 -20.24
CA LEU A 30 33.77 -20.01 -21.31
C LEU A 30 34.28 -20.44 -22.70
N ARG A 31 35.60 -20.43 -22.91
CA ARG A 31 36.19 -20.72 -24.22
C ARG A 31 36.66 -22.16 -24.40
N PHE A 32 37.00 -22.84 -23.30
CA PHE A 32 37.58 -24.18 -23.28
C PHE A 32 36.95 -25.10 -22.22
N GLY A 33 35.95 -24.63 -21.49
CA GLY A 33 35.21 -25.46 -20.54
C GLY A 33 34.39 -26.54 -21.25
N PRO A 34 34.06 -27.63 -20.54
CA PRO A 34 33.24 -28.69 -21.11
C PRO A 34 31.84 -28.16 -21.43
N GLU A 35 31.35 -28.47 -22.63
CA GLU A 35 29.95 -28.25 -23.03
C GLU A 35 29.00 -28.87 -21.98
N PRO A 36 27.94 -28.17 -21.57
CA PRO A 36 26.94 -28.75 -20.68
C PRO A 36 26.31 -29.97 -21.37
N LEU A 37 26.21 -31.07 -20.63
CA LEU A 37 25.54 -32.29 -21.09
C LEU A 37 24.08 -31.97 -21.39
N THR A 38 23.76 -31.73 -22.67
CA THR A 38 22.39 -31.77 -23.18
C THR A 38 21.82 -33.15 -22.86
N ALA A 39 20.85 -33.18 -21.95
CA ALA A 39 20.08 -34.38 -21.64
C ALA A 39 19.45 -34.89 -22.95
N ARG A 40 19.95 -36.05 -23.40
CA ARG A 40 19.43 -36.79 -24.54
C ARG A 40 18.05 -37.33 -24.14
N GLN A 41 16.97 -36.73 -24.65
CA GLN A 41 15.66 -37.36 -24.60
C GLN A 41 15.71 -38.64 -25.45
N GLU A 42 15.55 -39.79 -24.81
CA GLU A 42 15.36 -41.06 -25.49
C GLU A 42 13.99 -41.11 -26.18
N PRO A 43 13.88 -41.75 -27.35
CA PRO A 43 12.62 -41.85 -28.08
C PRO A 43 11.69 -42.88 -27.39
N VAL A 44 10.55 -42.41 -26.91
CA VAL A 44 9.45 -43.30 -26.50
C VAL A 44 8.90 -43.99 -27.75
N ALA A 45 8.90 -45.32 -27.72
CA ALA A 45 8.40 -46.17 -28.77
C ALA A 45 6.94 -45.85 -29.12
N ARG A 46 6.69 -45.56 -30.39
CA ARG A 46 5.34 -45.48 -30.97
C ARG A 46 4.80 -46.89 -31.16
N THR A 47 3.83 -47.31 -30.35
CA THR A 47 2.90 -48.37 -30.72
C THR A 47 1.74 -47.76 -31.49
N ALA A 48 1.62 -48.15 -32.75
CA ALA A 48 0.47 -47.86 -33.59
C ALA A 48 -0.72 -48.70 -33.14
N VAL A 49 -1.87 -48.06 -32.91
CA VAL A 49 -3.19 -48.71 -32.92
C VAL A 49 -4.15 -47.80 -33.69
N GLU A 50 -4.94 -48.44 -34.54
CA GLU A 50 -5.85 -47.90 -35.54
C GLU A 50 -6.89 -46.89 -35.01
N ALA A 51 -7.24 -45.93 -35.87
CA ALA A 51 -8.50 -45.21 -35.87
C ALA A 51 -9.44 -45.90 -36.90
N PRO A 52 -10.79 -45.79 -36.84
CA PRO A 52 -11.46 -44.48 -36.77
C PRO A 52 -12.81 -44.41 -36.00
N ALA A 53 -13.17 -43.20 -35.57
CA ALA A 53 -14.39 -42.46 -35.96
C ALA A 53 -14.93 -41.49 -34.88
N ALA A 54 -15.63 -40.48 -35.38
CA ALA A 54 -16.51 -39.50 -34.74
C ALA A 54 -15.88 -38.22 -34.16
N VAL A 55 -16.18 -37.14 -34.89
CA VAL A 55 -15.91 -35.73 -34.63
C VAL A 55 -16.77 -35.24 -33.45
N ALA A 56 -16.14 -34.60 -32.47
CA ALA A 56 -16.78 -33.69 -31.54
C ALA A 56 -15.84 -32.49 -31.33
N THR A 57 -16.33 -31.29 -31.63
CA THR A 57 -15.63 -30.02 -31.44
C THR A 57 -15.39 -29.77 -29.95
N ALA A 58 -14.14 -29.88 -29.52
CA ALA A 58 -13.71 -29.46 -28.19
C ALA A 58 -13.58 -27.93 -28.15
N ALA A 59 -14.16 -27.32 -27.11
CA ALA A 59 -13.97 -25.92 -26.75
C ALA A 59 -12.46 -25.61 -26.55
N PRO A 60 -12.01 -24.36 -26.72
CA PRO A 60 -10.61 -24.03 -26.49
C PRO A 60 -10.27 -24.35 -25.04
N ALA A 61 -9.18 -25.11 -24.85
CA ALA A 61 -8.62 -25.34 -23.53
C ALA A 61 -8.24 -23.99 -22.91
N GLU A 62 -8.74 -23.71 -21.70
CA GLU A 62 -8.18 -22.66 -20.85
C GLU A 62 -6.69 -22.96 -20.68
N VAL A 63 -5.86 -22.07 -21.21
CA VAL A 63 -4.42 -22.08 -20.98
C VAL A 63 -4.24 -21.77 -19.50
N ALA A 64 -3.68 -22.71 -18.75
CA ALA A 64 -3.28 -22.45 -17.37
C ALA A 64 -2.34 -21.22 -17.37
N PRO A 65 -2.55 -20.25 -16.45
CA PRO A 65 -1.72 -19.04 -16.42
C PRO A 65 -0.25 -19.44 -16.29
N ASP A 66 0.58 -18.83 -17.13
CA ASP A 66 2.03 -18.97 -17.08
C ASP A 66 2.49 -18.34 -15.76
N PRO A 67 3.13 -19.09 -14.83
CA PRO A 67 3.63 -18.53 -13.58
C PRO A 67 4.74 -17.49 -13.80
N ASP A 68 5.28 -17.39 -15.01
CA ASP A 68 6.25 -16.38 -15.45
C ASP A 68 5.61 -15.25 -16.29
N ALA A 69 4.27 -15.20 -16.43
CA ALA A 69 3.60 -14.10 -17.11
C ALA A 69 3.80 -12.79 -16.33
N ASP A 70 4.26 -11.76 -17.05
CA ASP A 70 4.41 -10.40 -16.54
C ASP A 70 3.07 -9.96 -15.91
N PRO A 71 3.01 -9.67 -14.59
CA PRO A 71 1.77 -9.29 -13.90
C PRO A 71 1.23 -7.94 -14.40
N TRP A 72 2.00 -7.24 -15.22
CA TRP A 72 1.63 -5.98 -15.83
C TRP A 72 0.58 -6.14 -16.95
N PRO A 73 -0.51 -5.35 -16.97
CA PRO A 73 -1.52 -5.46 -18.02
C PRO A 73 -0.95 -5.10 -19.40
N ALA A 74 -1.20 -5.95 -20.40
CA ALA A 74 -0.70 -5.75 -21.76
C ALA A 74 -1.17 -4.44 -22.43
N ASP A 75 -2.35 -3.94 -22.03
CA ASP A 75 -2.95 -2.70 -22.54
C ASP A 75 -2.68 -1.47 -21.66
N ALA A 76 -1.86 -1.61 -20.60
CA ALA A 76 -1.49 -0.49 -19.72
C ALA A 76 -0.26 0.29 -20.25
N PRO A 77 -0.06 1.55 -19.82
CA PRO A 77 1.21 2.25 -20.04
C PRO A 77 2.37 1.43 -19.46
N THR A 78 3.57 1.52 -20.03
CA THR A 78 4.72 0.78 -19.51
C THR A 78 5.07 1.24 -18.09
N PRO A 79 5.76 0.41 -17.27
CA PRO A 79 6.20 0.82 -15.93
C PRO A 79 6.99 2.14 -15.92
N GLU A 80 7.84 2.37 -16.92
CA GLU A 80 8.57 3.63 -17.08
C GLU A 80 7.63 4.82 -17.38
N GLN A 81 6.61 4.63 -18.23
CA GLN A 81 5.62 5.67 -18.52
C GLN A 81 4.79 6.01 -17.27
N VAL A 82 4.38 5.01 -16.49
CA VAL A 82 3.66 5.24 -15.22
C VAL A 82 4.55 6.00 -14.25
N PHE A 83 5.78 5.55 -14.03
CA PHE A 83 6.71 6.17 -13.10
C PHE A 83 7.02 7.63 -13.46
N THR A 84 7.33 7.90 -14.73
CA THR A 84 7.65 9.26 -15.20
C THR A 84 6.45 10.21 -15.18
N ALA A 85 5.22 9.70 -15.25
CA ALA A 85 4.00 10.50 -15.19
C ALA A 85 3.58 10.92 -13.77
N GLN A 86 4.20 10.37 -12.71
CA GLN A 86 3.73 10.56 -11.33
C GLN A 86 3.66 12.03 -10.86
N PRO A 87 4.66 12.90 -11.13
CA PRO A 87 4.57 14.30 -10.71
C PRO A 87 3.35 15.03 -11.28
N ASP A 88 3.00 14.74 -12.54
CA ASP A 88 1.80 15.28 -13.18
C ASP A 88 0.51 14.65 -12.66
N ALA A 89 0.53 13.34 -12.37
CA ALA A 89 -0.61 12.63 -11.80
C ALA A 89 -1.00 13.20 -10.43
N VAL A 90 -0.03 13.41 -9.54
CA VAL A 90 -0.24 14.02 -8.21
C VAL A 90 -0.73 15.47 -8.34
N ARG A 91 -0.10 16.29 -9.19
CA ARG A 91 -0.57 17.67 -9.44
C ARG A 91 -2.02 17.72 -9.90
N ARG A 92 -2.40 16.86 -10.86
CA ARG A 92 -3.79 16.76 -11.33
C ARG A 92 -4.71 16.32 -10.20
N ALA A 93 -4.33 15.32 -9.40
CA ALA A 93 -5.14 14.83 -8.29
C ALA A 93 -5.38 15.92 -7.23
N VAL A 94 -4.32 16.62 -6.79
CA VAL A 94 -4.42 17.74 -5.85
C VAL A 94 -5.26 18.88 -6.41
N SER A 95 -5.15 19.20 -7.71
CA SER A 95 -5.94 20.29 -8.33
C SER A 95 -7.45 20.04 -8.38
N ARG A 96 -7.89 18.78 -8.19
CA ARG A 96 -9.31 18.41 -8.12
C ARG A 96 -9.89 18.53 -6.71
N LEU A 97 -9.05 18.78 -5.71
CA LEU A 97 -9.54 18.98 -4.34
C LEU A 97 -10.38 20.25 -4.26
N SER A 98 -11.57 20.11 -3.68
CA SER A 98 -12.43 21.25 -3.38
C SER A 98 -11.76 22.16 -2.34
N PRO A 99 -11.95 23.48 -2.42
CA PRO A 99 -11.43 24.40 -1.41
C PRO A 99 -12.16 24.24 -0.08
N ARG A 100 -11.48 24.62 1.02
CA ARG A 100 -12.07 24.54 2.36
C ARG A 100 -13.31 25.42 2.48
N VAL A 101 -14.26 25.01 3.33
CA VAL A 101 -15.38 25.86 3.74
C VAL A 101 -14.96 26.72 4.93
N PRO A 102 -14.90 28.06 4.81
CA PRO A 102 -14.46 28.94 5.89
C PRO A 102 -15.40 28.92 7.10
N GLY A 103 -14.87 29.25 8.28
CA GLY A 103 -15.65 29.42 9.51
C GLY A 103 -16.06 28.13 10.22
N LYS A 104 -15.62 26.97 9.72
CA LYS A 104 -15.77 25.67 10.40
C LYS A 104 -14.56 24.77 10.11
N PRO A 105 -14.24 23.81 10.99
CA PRO A 105 -13.29 22.76 10.67
C PRO A 105 -13.79 21.93 9.48
N ASN A 106 -12.90 21.63 8.54
CA ASN A 106 -13.12 20.67 7.46
C ASN A 106 -12.35 19.39 7.76
N VAL A 107 -12.76 18.27 7.17
CA VAL A 107 -11.93 17.06 7.11
C VAL A 107 -11.46 16.90 5.68
N TYR A 108 -10.16 16.70 5.52
CA TYR A 108 -9.50 16.30 4.30
C TYR A 108 -8.89 14.93 4.48
N ALA A 109 -9.13 14.03 3.54
CA ALA A 109 -8.64 12.66 3.60
C ALA A 109 -7.50 12.43 2.59
N VAL A 110 -6.53 11.63 2.98
CA VAL A 110 -5.60 10.96 2.08
C VAL A 110 -5.82 9.47 2.26
N ALA A 111 -6.25 8.79 1.20
CA ALA A 111 -6.31 7.34 1.13
C ALA A 111 -5.04 6.83 0.46
N PHE A 112 -4.35 5.89 1.08
CA PHE A 112 -3.11 5.28 0.59
C PHE A 112 -3.29 3.77 0.52
N ALA A 113 -3.44 3.21 -0.68
CA ALA A 113 -3.49 1.77 -0.93
C ALA A 113 -2.13 1.28 -1.43
N GLY A 114 -1.33 0.70 -0.53
CA GLY A 114 0.11 0.51 -0.74
C GLY A 114 0.52 -0.69 -1.59
N ASP A 115 -0.27 -1.75 -1.61
CA ASP A 115 0.04 -2.97 -2.38
C ASP A 115 -0.92 -3.11 -3.57
N GLY A 116 -0.35 -3.20 -4.78
CA GLY A 116 -1.06 -3.39 -6.03
C GLY A 116 -1.37 -4.84 -6.40
N SER A 117 -0.89 -5.82 -5.63
CA SER A 117 -1.11 -7.25 -5.88
C SER A 117 -2.49 -7.73 -5.43
N GLU A 118 -3.13 -7.05 -4.47
CA GLU A 118 -4.51 -7.34 -4.05
C GLU A 118 -5.47 -6.14 -4.16
N ASP A 119 -6.65 -6.41 -4.71
CA ASP A 119 -7.70 -5.40 -4.92
C ASP A 119 -8.28 -4.83 -3.61
N VAL A 120 -8.13 -5.56 -2.50
CA VAL A 120 -8.66 -5.20 -1.18
C VAL A 120 -8.27 -3.78 -0.75
N PHE A 121 -7.03 -3.36 -1.01
CA PHE A 121 -6.52 -2.07 -0.58
C PHE A 121 -7.07 -0.93 -1.45
N ARG A 122 -7.13 -1.13 -2.78
CA ARG A 122 -7.82 -0.21 -3.71
C ARG A 122 -9.29 -0.04 -3.30
N ASN A 123 -9.97 -1.15 -3.02
CA ASN A 123 -11.38 -1.14 -2.63
C ASN A 123 -11.63 -0.28 -1.39
N GLU A 124 -10.77 -0.38 -0.37
CA GLU A 124 -10.88 0.43 0.85
C GLU A 124 -10.58 1.91 0.59
N ALA A 125 -9.56 2.22 -0.21
CA ALA A 125 -9.18 3.59 -0.53
C ALA A 125 -10.27 4.34 -1.32
N GLU A 126 -10.83 3.69 -2.35
CA GLU A 126 -11.94 4.28 -3.13
C GLU A 126 -13.25 4.33 -2.34
N TYR A 127 -13.47 3.36 -1.44
CA TYR A 127 -14.62 3.41 -0.56
C TYR A 127 -14.51 4.54 0.47
N LEU A 128 -13.32 4.82 0.99
CA LEU A 128 -13.10 5.98 1.87
C LEU A 128 -13.48 7.28 1.16
N ASP A 129 -13.07 7.47 -0.10
CA ASP A 129 -13.49 8.65 -0.87
C ASP A 129 -15.01 8.75 -0.99
N THR A 130 -15.65 7.63 -1.34
CA THR A 130 -17.12 7.54 -1.46
C THR A 130 -17.81 7.89 -0.14
N LEU A 131 -17.32 7.35 0.98
CA LEU A 131 -17.85 7.56 2.31
C LEU A 131 -17.68 9.03 2.75
N MET A 132 -16.49 9.60 2.52
CA MET A 132 -16.21 11.00 2.86
C MET A 132 -17.09 11.96 2.07
N ALA A 133 -17.29 11.69 0.79
CA ALA A 133 -18.13 12.50 -0.08
C ALA A 133 -19.62 12.43 0.28
N GLN A 134 -20.16 11.21 0.44
CA GLN A 134 -21.61 11.01 0.56
C GLN A 134 -22.12 11.11 1.99
N ARG A 135 -21.33 10.66 2.97
CA ARG A 135 -21.75 10.62 4.38
C ARG A 135 -21.14 11.73 5.20
N PHE A 136 -19.86 12.05 5.03
CA PHE A 136 -19.19 13.04 5.88
C PHE A 136 -19.16 14.45 5.30
N GLY A 137 -19.99 14.72 4.28
CA GLY A 137 -20.18 16.05 3.70
C GLY A 137 -18.88 16.70 3.22
N SER A 138 -17.91 15.88 2.81
CA SER A 138 -16.54 16.29 2.45
C SER A 138 -16.25 15.94 0.98
N ALA A 139 -17.23 16.18 0.10
CA ALA A 139 -17.13 15.88 -1.32
C ALA A 139 -15.97 16.65 -1.98
N GLY A 140 -15.07 15.92 -2.63
CA GLY A 140 -13.85 16.47 -3.22
C GLY A 140 -12.77 16.83 -2.21
N HIS A 141 -12.84 16.38 -0.95
CA HIS A 141 -11.77 16.57 0.04
C HIS A 141 -10.87 15.34 0.22
N THR A 142 -10.99 14.32 -0.64
CA THR A 142 -10.15 13.11 -0.58
C THR A 142 -9.11 13.12 -1.70
N LEU A 143 -7.85 12.93 -1.33
CA LEU A 143 -6.79 12.54 -2.26
C LEU A 143 -6.61 11.02 -2.18
N VAL A 144 -6.84 10.32 -3.28
CA VAL A 144 -6.58 8.87 -3.37
C VAL A 144 -5.24 8.65 -4.06
N LEU A 145 -4.32 8.00 -3.36
CA LEU A 145 -3.08 7.43 -3.86
C LEU A 145 -3.22 5.90 -3.80
N GLU A 146 -3.04 5.21 -4.91
CA GLU A 146 -3.24 3.76 -4.93
C GLU A 146 -2.32 3.06 -5.93
N ASN A 147 -1.84 1.90 -5.51
CA ASN A 147 -1.18 0.96 -6.40
C ASN A 147 -2.22 -0.08 -6.81
N ASN A 148 -2.46 -0.20 -8.11
CA ASN A 148 -3.28 -1.25 -8.70
C ASN A 148 -3.12 -1.27 -10.23
N PRO A 149 -3.02 -2.44 -10.87
CA PRO A 149 -2.95 -2.56 -12.33
C PRO A 149 -4.08 -1.86 -13.09
N ALA A 150 -5.30 -1.80 -12.53
CA ALA A 150 -6.46 -1.20 -13.19
C ALA A 150 -6.43 0.34 -13.24
N THR A 151 -5.58 1.00 -12.43
CA THR A 151 -5.65 2.46 -12.22
C THR A 151 -4.36 3.20 -12.51
N LEU A 152 -3.38 2.52 -13.10
CA LEU A 152 -2.08 3.03 -13.55
C LEU A 152 -2.14 4.34 -14.36
N GLY A 153 -3.21 4.56 -15.13
CA GLY A 153 -3.41 5.76 -15.94
C GLY A 153 -4.33 6.83 -15.33
N THR A 154 -5.04 6.51 -14.24
CA THR A 154 -6.15 7.32 -13.71
C THR A 154 -5.88 7.87 -12.32
N ARG A 155 -5.06 7.17 -11.51
CA ARG A 155 -4.71 7.55 -10.15
C ARG A 155 -3.19 7.70 -9.99
N PRO A 156 -2.72 8.63 -9.16
CA PRO A 156 -1.32 8.62 -8.73
C PRO A 156 -1.04 7.38 -7.89
N LEU A 157 0.15 6.81 -8.05
CA LEU A 157 0.61 5.67 -7.26
C LEU A 157 0.68 6.03 -5.78
N ALA A 158 0.35 5.06 -4.93
CA ALA A 158 0.71 5.08 -3.53
C ALA A 158 2.23 4.84 -3.42
N SER A 159 2.99 5.92 -3.33
CA SER A 159 4.43 5.87 -3.11
C SER A 159 4.83 6.86 -2.04
N TRP A 160 5.98 6.64 -1.41
CA TRP A 160 6.57 7.61 -0.48
C TRP A 160 6.59 9.03 -1.06
N THR A 161 7.14 9.18 -2.26
CA THR A 161 7.29 10.48 -2.92
C THR A 161 5.93 11.13 -3.20
N ASN A 162 4.95 10.36 -3.66
CA ASN A 162 3.62 10.88 -3.94
C ASN A 162 2.82 11.21 -2.66
N LEU A 163 3.04 10.49 -1.57
CA LEU A 163 2.46 10.81 -0.26
C LEU A 163 2.98 12.16 0.24
N GLU A 164 4.29 12.37 0.17
CA GLU A 164 4.91 13.64 0.54
C GLU A 164 4.39 14.80 -0.31
N GLU A 165 4.44 14.68 -1.64
CA GLU A 165 3.95 15.71 -2.56
C GLU A 165 2.44 15.95 -2.43
N GLY A 166 1.66 14.87 -2.19
CA GLY A 166 0.23 14.91 -1.95
C GLY A 166 -0.12 15.69 -0.69
N LEU A 167 0.57 15.43 0.42
CA LEU A 167 0.41 16.15 1.69
C LEU A 167 0.86 17.62 1.56
N ALA A 168 1.94 17.89 0.82
CA ALA A 168 2.38 19.24 0.53
C ALA A 168 1.35 20.02 -0.30
N GLY A 169 0.70 19.36 -1.27
CA GLY A 169 -0.42 19.90 -2.03
C GLY A 169 -1.64 20.17 -1.15
N LEU A 170 -2.04 19.18 -0.35
CA LEU A 170 -3.19 19.25 0.55
C LEU A 170 -3.06 20.39 1.56
N ALA A 171 -1.87 20.59 2.15
CA ALA A 171 -1.58 21.65 3.09
C ALA A 171 -1.77 23.08 2.52
N ARG A 172 -1.86 23.22 1.18
CA ARG A 172 -2.18 24.49 0.51
C ARG A 172 -3.68 24.67 0.24
N VAL A 173 -4.45 23.58 0.26
CA VAL A 173 -5.90 23.57 -0.01
C VAL A 173 -6.71 23.68 1.29
N MET A 174 -6.25 23.02 2.36
CA MET A 174 -6.81 23.11 3.71
C MET A 174 -6.12 24.20 4.55
N ASP A 175 -6.68 24.56 5.71
CA ASP A 175 -5.92 25.27 6.76
C ASP A 175 -5.34 24.24 7.76
N PRO A 176 -4.02 23.99 7.78
CA PRO A 176 -3.43 22.97 8.65
C PRO A 176 -3.63 23.20 10.16
N ARG A 177 -4.01 24.41 10.58
CA ARG A 177 -4.25 24.75 12.00
C ARG A 177 -5.71 24.55 12.40
N GLU A 178 -6.63 24.64 11.44
CA GLU A 178 -8.08 24.57 11.69
C GLU A 178 -8.72 23.29 11.16
N ASP A 179 -8.26 22.77 10.03
CA ASP A 179 -8.84 21.60 9.39
C ASP A 179 -8.15 20.32 9.87
N ILE A 180 -8.82 19.19 9.69
CA ILE A 180 -8.39 17.87 10.16
C ILE A 180 -7.88 17.06 8.97
N LEU A 181 -6.66 16.55 9.07
CA LEU A 181 -6.12 15.55 8.14
C LEU A 181 -6.58 14.16 8.60
N LEU A 182 -7.26 13.41 7.75
CA LEU A 182 -7.46 11.96 7.89
C LEU A 182 -6.50 11.24 6.93
N LEU A 183 -5.47 10.59 7.43
CA LEU A 183 -4.64 9.70 6.63
C LEU A 183 -5.07 8.26 6.90
N TYR A 184 -5.47 7.54 5.85
CA TYR A 184 -5.83 6.13 5.91
C TYR A 184 -4.87 5.33 5.04
N VAL A 185 -4.01 4.54 5.66
CA VAL A 185 -3.03 3.66 5.01
C VAL A 185 -3.54 2.23 5.08
N ALA A 186 -3.68 1.56 3.95
CA ALA A 186 -4.07 0.17 3.86
C ALA A 186 -3.09 -0.58 2.94
N THR A 187 -2.41 -1.58 3.51
CA THR A 187 -1.40 -2.41 2.83
C THR A 187 -0.99 -3.58 3.72
N HIS A 188 -0.11 -4.47 3.27
CA HIS A 188 0.55 -5.45 4.14
C HIS A 188 1.59 -4.80 5.05
N GLY A 189 1.95 -5.49 6.13
CA GLY A 189 3.01 -5.05 7.04
C GLY A 189 3.91 -6.20 7.48
N GLY A 190 5.20 -5.89 7.67
CA GLY A 190 6.21 -6.80 8.19
C GLY A 190 6.33 -6.77 9.72
N ASP A 191 6.93 -7.80 10.31
CA ASP A 191 7.21 -7.87 11.75
C ASP A 191 8.28 -6.86 12.21
N ASP A 192 9.00 -6.27 11.26
CA ASP A 192 9.86 -5.09 11.43
C ASP A 192 9.10 -3.75 11.36
N HIS A 193 7.76 -3.81 11.27
CA HIS A 193 6.85 -2.67 11.10
C HIS A 193 6.99 -1.91 9.78
N SER A 194 7.68 -2.46 8.78
CA SER A 194 7.59 -1.92 7.42
C SER A 194 6.18 -2.10 6.87
N LEU A 195 5.73 -1.14 6.07
CA LEU A 195 4.51 -1.18 5.28
C LEU A 195 4.89 -1.41 3.83
N LEU A 196 4.25 -2.41 3.23
CA LEU A 196 4.48 -2.75 1.84
C LEU A 196 4.02 -1.60 0.94
N VAL A 197 4.90 -1.18 0.05
CA VAL A 197 4.61 -0.23 -1.03
C VAL A 197 5.05 -0.90 -2.31
N ASP A 198 4.11 -1.45 -3.05
CA ASP A 198 4.40 -2.28 -4.22
C ASP A 198 3.47 -1.99 -5.40
N MET A 199 4.10 -1.91 -6.58
CA MET A 199 3.45 -1.90 -7.89
C MET A 199 4.45 -2.49 -8.88
N ASP A 200 4.79 -3.78 -8.72
CA ASP A 200 5.74 -4.50 -9.57
C ASP A 200 5.48 -4.24 -11.07
N PRO A 201 6.50 -3.93 -11.89
CA PRO A 201 7.93 -3.88 -11.59
C PRO A 201 8.49 -2.48 -11.27
N ILE A 202 7.65 -1.54 -10.81
CA ILE A 202 8.11 -0.21 -10.43
C ILE A 202 8.85 -0.28 -9.08
N PRO A 203 10.12 0.16 -9.00
CA PRO A 203 10.89 0.10 -7.76
C PRO A 203 10.47 1.20 -6.78
N LEU A 204 9.47 0.93 -5.94
CA LEU A 204 8.95 1.86 -4.94
C LEU A 204 9.61 1.66 -3.56
N ASP A 205 9.84 2.76 -2.84
CA ASP A 205 10.37 2.73 -1.49
C ASP A 205 9.28 2.33 -0.48
N GLN A 206 9.64 1.42 0.43
CA GLN A 206 8.78 0.99 1.54
C GLN A 206 8.56 2.12 2.54
N LEU A 207 7.47 2.06 3.29
CA LEU A 207 7.16 3.02 4.36
C LEU A 207 7.41 2.38 5.72
N ASP A 208 8.01 3.10 6.67
CA ASP A 208 8.22 2.63 8.04
C ASP A 208 7.73 3.68 9.07
N PRO A 209 7.72 3.37 10.38
CA PRO A 209 7.24 4.30 11.40
C PRO A 209 7.98 5.64 11.44
N ASP A 210 9.29 5.65 11.22
CA ASP A 210 10.10 6.88 11.22
C ASP A 210 9.81 7.70 9.97
N GLY A 211 9.75 7.05 8.83
CA GLY A 211 9.47 7.64 7.55
C GLY A 211 8.12 8.31 7.44
N LEU A 212 7.06 7.63 7.89
CA LEU A 212 5.74 8.23 7.90
C LEU A 212 5.67 9.42 8.87
N ALA A 213 6.32 9.32 10.03
CA ALA A 213 6.39 10.43 10.98
C ALA A 213 7.15 11.63 10.39
N ASP A 214 8.26 11.39 9.69
CA ASP A 214 9.07 12.42 9.05
C ASP A 214 8.30 13.14 7.93
N ILE A 215 7.58 12.39 7.07
CA ILE A 215 6.72 12.98 6.04
C ILE A 215 5.67 13.90 6.68
N LEU A 216 4.99 13.44 7.73
CA LEU A 216 3.94 14.20 8.40
C LEU A 216 4.48 15.46 9.09
N GLN A 217 5.70 15.40 9.65
CA GLN A 217 6.34 16.53 10.35
C GLN A 217 6.80 17.66 9.43
N LYS A 218 6.93 17.42 8.11
CA LYS A 218 7.23 18.46 7.12
C LYS A 218 6.14 19.52 7.00
N HIS A 219 4.95 19.26 7.54
CA HIS A 219 3.80 20.15 7.49
C HIS A 219 3.16 20.36 8.87
N ALA A 220 2.64 21.56 9.10
CA ALA A 220 2.11 21.96 10.42
C ALA A 220 0.65 21.52 10.66
N PHE A 221 0.32 20.26 10.35
CA PHE A 221 -1.02 19.71 10.64
C PHE A 221 -1.25 19.63 12.14
N SER A 222 -2.09 20.50 12.68
CA SER A 222 -2.41 20.57 14.10
C SER A 222 -3.40 19.48 14.53
N TRP A 223 -4.24 19.02 13.59
CA TRP A 223 -5.28 18.03 13.86
C TRP A 223 -5.18 16.88 12.85
N LYS A 224 -4.93 15.68 13.35
CA LYS A 224 -4.68 14.49 12.54
C LYS A 224 -5.47 13.30 13.05
N VAL A 225 -6.00 12.51 12.13
CA VAL A 225 -6.50 11.16 12.35
C VAL A 225 -5.65 10.27 11.46
N LEU A 226 -4.83 9.42 12.06
CA LEU A 226 -3.86 8.57 11.38
C LEU A 226 -4.29 7.13 11.57
N VAL A 227 -4.66 6.47 10.49
CA VAL A 227 -5.15 5.09 10.49
C VAL A 227 -4.18 4.23 9.71
N VAL A 228 -3.56 3.26 10.38
CA VAL A 228 -2.62 2.31 9.77
C VAL A 228 -3.26 0.93 9.80
N ASN A 229 -3.78 0.51 8.65
CA ASN A 229 -4.40 -0.80 8.45
C ASN A 229 -3.39 -1.76 7.80
N ALA A 230 -2.61 -2.44 8.63
CA ALA A 230 -1.63 -3.45 8.24
C ALA A 230 -1.29 -4.40 9.40
N CYS A 231 -0.69 -5.56 9.08
CA CYS A 231 -0.06 -6.40 10.10
C CYS A 231 1.01 -5.60 10.87
N TYR A 232 1.16 -5.88 12.17
CA TYR A 232 2.15 -5.25 13.05
C TYR A 232 2.04 -3.71 13.16
N SER A 233 0.92 -3.13 12.70
CA SER A 233 0.70 -1.69 12.61
C SER A 233 0.77 -0.94 13.95
N GLY A 234 0.60 -1.63 15.07
CA GLY A 234 0.82 -1.07 16.40
C GLY A 234 2.21 -0.46 16.61
N GLY A 235 3.22 -0.92 15.85
CA GLY A 235 4.57 -0.35 15.86
C GLY A 235 4.64 1.13 15.42
N PHE A 236 3.60 1.64 14.75
CA PHE A 236 3.50 3.06 14.35
C PHE A 236 3.06 3.98 15.49
N VAL A 237 2.36 3.46 16.51
CA VAL A 237 1.77 4.29 17.57
C VAL A 237 2.81 5.16 18.29
N PRO A 238 4.00 4.67 18.70
CA PRO A 238 4.97 5.48 19.42
C PRO A 238 5.49 6.70 18.63
N LYS A 239 5.59 6.58 17.29
CA LYS A 239 6.11 7.64 16.40
C LYS A 239 5.03 8.62 15.95
N LEU A 240 3.78 8.16 15.85
CA LEU A 240 2.67 8.97 15.34
C LEU A 240 1.86 9.68 16.42
N ARG A 241 1.88 9.19 17.67
CA ARG A 241 1.10 9.78 18.76
C ARG A 241 1.55 11.19 19.12
N GLY A 242 0.63 12.00 19.62
CA GLY A 242 0.93 13.34 20.11
C GLY A 242 -0.32 14.21 20.25
N PRO A 243 -0.18 15.44 20.76
CA PRO A 243 -1.29 16.39 20.86
C PRO A 243 -1.99 16.58 19.51
N GLY A 244 -3.32 16.71 19.54
CA GLY A 244 -4.13 16.89 18.34
C GLY A 244 -4.11 15.72 17.37
N THR A 245 -3.67 14.52 17.79
CA THR A 245 -3.56 13.35 16.92
C THR A 245 -4.35 12.17 17.47
N LEU A 246 -5.18 11.56 16.63
CA LEU A 246 -5.82 10.27 16.88
C LEU A 246 -5.08 9.23 16.04
N VAL A 247 -4.52 8.19 16.66
CA VAL A 247 -3.86 7.09 15.96
C VAL A 247 -4.68 5.82 16.12
N LEU A 248 -5.05 5.18 15.02
CA LEU A 248 -5.78 3.91 14.97
C LEU A 248 -4.95 2.87 14.22
N THR A 249 -4.85 1.65 14.74
CA THR A 249 -4.10 0.55 14.11
C THR A 249 -4.94 -0.71 14.07
N SER A 250 -4.77 -1.51 13.02
CA SER A 250 -5.55 -2.75 12.85
C SER A 250 -5.01 -3.92 13.66
N ALA A 251 -3.78 -3.85 14.15
CA ALA A 251 -3.19 -4.86 15.01
C ALA A 251 -2.21 -4.26 16.03
N ARG A 252 -1.92 -5.00 17.11
CA ARG A 252 -0.81 -4.73 18.02
C ARG A 252 0.54 -4.90 17.32
N GLU A 253 1.58 -4.28 17.88
CA GLU A 253 2.94 -4.25 17.29
C GLU A 253 3.52 -5.64 16.97
N ASP A 254 3.18 -6.69 17.72
CA ASP A 254 3.67 -8.06 17.52
C ASP A 254 2.56 -9.02 17.01
N ARG A 255 1.51 -8.49 16.37
CA ARG A 255 0.36 -9.26 15.88
C ARG A 255 0.07 -8.99 14.40
N THR A 256 -0.41 -10.03 13.71
CA THR A 256 -0.96 -9.89 12.36
C THR A 256 -2.38 -9.31 12.39
N SER A 257 -2.79 -8.73 11.27
CA SER A 257 -4.20 -8.39 10.97
C SER A 257 -4.74 -9.34 9.88
N PHE A 258 -6.04 -9.31 9.58
CA PHE A 258 -6.69 -10.33 8.75
C PHE A 258 -7.58 -9.76 7.64
N GLY A 259 -7.85 -10.60 6.63
CA GLY A 259 -8.79 -10.30 5.54
C GLY A 259 -8.19 -9.57 4.34
N CYS A 260 -6.87 -9.66 4.13
CA CYS A 260 -6.16 -9.00 3.02
C CYS A 260 -5.76 -9.92 1.87
N GLY A 261 -6.25 -11.17 1.82
CA GLY A 261 -5.93 -12.09 0.71
C GLY A 261 -6.67 -11.76 -0.58
N ALA A 262 -6.23 -12.35 -1.71
CA ALA A 262 -6.76 -12.09 -3.05
C ALA A 262 -8.29 -12.27 -3.22
N ASP A 263 -8.91 -13.18 -2.45
CA ASP A 263 -10.36 -13.41 -2.47
C ASP A 263 -11.17 -12.44 -1.59
N ALA A 264 -10.50 -11.51 -0.89
CA ALA A 264 -11.15 -10.60 0.04
C ALA A 264 -11.47 -9.25 -0.60
N ASP A 265 -12.74 -8.84 -0.54
CA ASP A 265 -13.14 -7.52 -1.01
C ASP A 265 -12.72 -6.39 -0.06
N ILE A 266 -12.56 -6.69 1.24
CA ILE A 266 -12.24 -5.73 2.32
C ILE A 266 -11.64 -6.46 3.54
N THR A 267 -10.64 -5.84 4.18
CA THR A 267 -9.98 -6.36 5.40
C THR A 267 -10.93 -6.42 6.59
N TYR A 268 -10.54 -7.12 7.66
CA TYR A 268 -11.35 -7.17 8.89
C TYR A 268 -11.48 -5.78 9.50
N PHE A 269 -10.37 -5.03 9.54
CA PHE A 269 -10.39 -3.68 10.09
C PHE A 269 -11.15 -2.70 9.19
N GLY A 270 -10.93 -2.72 7.87
CA GLY A 270 -11.71 -1.94 6.92
C GLY A 270 -13.21 -2.26 7.03
N ARG A 271 -13.58 -3.53 7.14
CA ARG A 271 -14.98 -3.94 7.32
C ARG A 271 -15.56 -3.39 8.63
N ALA A 272 -14.84 -3.55 9.73
CA ALA A 272 -15.32 -3.23 11.06
C ALA A 272 -15.36 -1.72 11.33
N TRP A 273 -14.29 -0.99 11.02
CA TRP A 273 -14.18 0.44 11.30
C TRP A 273 -14.72 1.28 10.14
N LEU A 274 -14.16 1.11 8.94
CA LEU A 274 -14.47 1.96 7.78
C LEU A 274 -15.89 1.71 7.24
N ALA A 275 -16.27 0.46 7.01
CA ALA A 275 -17.56 0.12 6.40
C ALA A 275 -18.72 0.00 7.39
N GLN A 276 -18.52 -0.59 8.57
CA GLN A 276 -19.60 -0.78 9.54
C GLN A 276 -19.63 0.33 10.59
N GLY A 277 -18.50 0.56 11.28
CA GLY A 277 -18.39 1.53 12.37
C GLY A 277 -18.75 2.96 11.94
N LEU A 278 -18.11 3.47 10.89
CA LEU A 278 -18.36 4.84 10.42
C LEU A 278 -19.77 5.01 9.81
N ASN A 279 -20.43 3.93 9.38
CA ASN A 279 -21.84 3.96 8.99
C ASN A 279 -22.81 3.89 10.18
N ALA A 280 -22.42 3.23 11.27
CA ALA A 280 -23.20 3.18 12.49
C ALA A 280 -23.16 4.51 13.26
N THR A 281 -22.00 5.17 13.30
CA THR A 281 -21.79 6.44 14.03
C THR A 281 -20.81 7.34 13.27
N PRO A 282 -21.01 8.68 13.26
CA PRO A 282 -20.02 9.59 12.71
C PRO A 282 -18.83 9.83 13.66
N ASP A 283 -18.87 9.30 14.88
CA ASP A 283 -17.78 9.44 15.86
C ASP A 283 -16.70 8.39 15.63
N PHE A 284 -15.49 8.83 15.25
CA PHE A 284 -14.39 7.93 14.88
C PHE A 284 -13.90 7.08 16.05
N VAL A 285 -13.95 7.59 17.29
CA VAL A 285 -13.53 6.86 18.50
C VAL A 285 -14.59 5.83 18.87
N GLU A 286 -15.87 6.19 18.80
CA GLU A 286 -16.97 5.26 19.02
C GLU A 286 -16.97 4.15 17.96
N ALA A 287 -16.80 4.50 16.68
CA ALA A 287 -16.67 3.54 15.58
C ALA A 287 -15.51 2.57 15.81
N PHE A 288 -14.38 3.03 16.34
CA PHE A 288 -13.24 2.18 16.69
C PHE A 288 -13.57 1.21 17.83
N GLY A 289 -14.27 1.67 18.86
CA GLY A 289 -14.74 0.82 19.95
C GLY A 289 -15.62 -0.33 19.44
N GLN A 290 -16.57 -0.02 18.55
CA GLN A 290 -17.42 -1.01 17.88
C GLN A 290 -16.59 -1.98 17.02
N ALA A 291 -15.63 -1.45 16.25
CA ALA A 291 -14.77 -2.25 15.39
C ALA A 291 -13.94 -3.27 16.19
N ARG A 292 -13.31 -2.84 17.29
CA ARG A 292 -12.52 -3.72 18.16
C ARG A 292 -13.36 -4.88 18.72
N SER A 293 -14.60 -4.61 19.13
CA SER A 293 -15.51 -5.65 19.60
C SER A 293 -15.95 -6.61 18.50
N ALA A 294 -16.20 -6.10 17.28
CA ALA A 294 -16.57 -6.93 16.14
C ALA A 294 -15.41 -7.87 15.73
N ILE A 295 -14.21 -7.32 15.55
CA ILE A 295 -12.99 -8.04 15.17
C ILE A 295 -12.68 -9.16 16.18
N ALA A 296 -12.63 -8.84 17.48
CA ALA A 296 -12.39 -9.86 18.51
C ALA A 296 -13.43 -10.99 18.49
N GLY A 297 -14.68 -10.66 18.15
CA GLY A 297 -15.75 -11.64 17.98
C GLY A 297 -15.57 -12.53 16.75
N TRP A 298 -15.04 -11.99 15.65
CA TRP A 298 -14.78 -12.73 14.40
C TRP A 298 -13.59 -13.67 14.57
N GLU A 299 -12.48 -13.13 15.05
CA GLU A 299 -11.25 -13.88 15.33
C GLU A 299 -11.48 -15.03 16.30
N LYS A 300 -12.26 -14.81 17.37
CA LYS A 300 -12.63 -15.87 18.31
C LYS A 300 -13.43 -17.00 17.65
N ARG A 301 -14.36 -16.69 16.73
CA ARG A 301 -15.15 -17.71 16.03
C ARG A 301 -14.31 -18.53 15.07
N GLU A 302 -13.29 -17.90 14.50
CA GLU A 302 -12.39 -18.50 13.52
C GLU A 302 -11.13 -19.11 14.16
N SER A 303 -11.01 -19.03 15.49
CA SER A 303 -9.85 -19.52 16.24
C SER A 303 -8.53 -18.87 15.80
N LEU A 304 -8.59 -17.61 15.38
CA LEU A 304 -7.42 -16.80 15.04
C LEU A 304 -6.76 -16.25 16.31
N GLU A 305 -5.45 -16.05 16.25
CA GLU A 305 -4.74 -15.28 17.26
C GLU A 305 -5.24 -13.82 17.21
N PRO A 306 -5.74 -13.24 18.33
CA PRO A 306 -6.33 -11.90 18.28
C PRO A 306 -5.35 -10.84 17.80
N SER A 307 -5.81 -10.00 16.85
CA SER A 307 -5.00 -8.90 16.32
C SER A 307 -4.82 -7.76 17.34
N GLU A 308 -5.76 -7.59 18.26
CA GLU A 308 -5.78 -6.53 19.28
C GLU A 308 -5.60 -5.09 18.71
N PRO A 309 -6.54 -4.60 17.86
CA PRO A 309 -6.46 -3.24 17.30
C PRO A 309 -6.23 -2.17 18.38
N GLN A 310 -5.32 -1.23 18.14
CA GLN A 310 -4.92 -0.21 19.12
C GLN A 310 -5.41 1.20 18.76
N ILE A 311 -5.63 2.02 19.79
CA ILE A 311 -6.03 3.42 19.70
C ILE A 311 -5.19 4.27 20.64
N ASP A 312 -4.65 5.38 20.14
CA ASP A 312 -4.03 6.45 20.95
C ASP A 312 -4.78 7.77 20.68
N ILE A 313 -5.20 8.43 21.76
CA ILE A 313 -6.00 9.66 21.71
C ILE A 313 -5.19 10.80 22.29
N GLY A 314 -4.63 11.62 21.40
CA GLY A 314 -3.89 12.82 21.76
C GLY A 314 -4.77 13.93 22.33
N ALA A 315 -4.19 14.77 23.20
CA ALA A 315 -4.91 15.88 23.82
C ALA A 315 -5.61 16.78 22.78
N GLY A 316 -6.91 17.03 22.98
CA GLY A 316 -7.74 17.95 22.19
C GLY A 316 -8.34 17.39 20.89
N ILE A 317 -7.90 16.23 20.38
CA ILE A 317 -8.41 15.71 19.09
C ILE A 317 -9.89 15.34 19.15
N GLU A 318 -10.36 14.78 20.27
CA GLU A 318 -11.76 14.42 20.45
C GLU A 318 -12.68 15.65 20.39
N ASP A 319 -12.32 16.71 21.11
CA ASP A 319 -13.05 17.99 21.09
C ASP A 319 -13.07 18.59 19.68
N LYS A 320 -11.94 18.50 18.97
CA LYS A 320 -11.84 18.99 17.59
C LYS A 320 -12.77 18.23 16.66
N LEU A 321 -12.75 16.90 16.73
CA LEU A 321 -13.63 16.03 15.93
C LEU A 321 -15.10 16.25 16.30
N ALA A 322 -15.43 16.42 17.58
CA ALA A 322 -16.78 16.76 18.01
C ALA A 322 -17.23 18.13 17.47
N GLY A 323 -16.33 19.12 17.45
CA GLY A 323 -16.56 20.43 16.85
C GLY A 323 -16.83 20.35 15.34
N TRP A 324 -16.06 19.55 14.61
CA TRP A 324 -16.32 19.26 13.20
C TRP A 324 -17.68 18.60 12.99
N ARG A 325 -18.01 17.53 13.75
CA ARG A 325 -19.28 16.79 13.63
C ARG A 325 -20.51 17.69 13.80
N LYS A 326 -20.45 18.69 14.68
CA LYS A 326 -21.54 19.67 14.87
C LYS A 326 -21.85 20.50 13.62
N GLY A 327 -20.87 20.73 12.75
CA GLY A 327 -21.00 21.52 11.51
C GLY A 327 -20.94 20.69 10.22
N ALA A 328 -20.74 19.38 10.34
CA ALA A 328 -20.72 18.45 9.22
C ALA A 328 -22.15 18.03 8.84
N LEU A 329 -22.42 17.94 7.53
CA LEU A 329 -23.67 17.36 7.03
C LEU A 329 -23.51 15.84 7.01
N ILE A 330 -23.89 15.18 8.11
CA ILE A 330 -23.82 13.72 8.19
C ILE A 330 -24.97 13.12 7.37
N GLY A 331 -24.63 12.54 6.22
CA GLY A 331 -25.54 11.84 5.32
C GLY A 331 -25.96 10.45 5.81
N PRO A 332 -26.81 9.74 5.05
CA PRO A 332 -27.21 8.37 5.38
C PRO A 332 -26.01 7.40 5.36
N ALA A 333 -26.24 6.17 5.82
CA ALA A 333 -25.23 5.12 5.68
C ALA A 333 -24.99 4.80 4.20
N VAL A 334 -23.72 4.59 3.83
CA VAL A 334 -23.23 4.30 2.49
C VAL A 334 -22.74 2.85 2.47
N PRO A 335 -23.49 1.89 1.89
CA PRO A 335 -23.05 0.50 1.85
C PRO A 335 -21.70 0.35 1.15
N PHE A 336 -20.84 -0.51 1.70
CA PHE A 336 -19.59 -0.89 1.04
C PHE A 336 -19.88 -1.58 -0.29
N LYS A 337 -19.12 -1.19 -1.30
CA LYS A 337 -19.06 -1.83 -2.62
C LYS A 337 -17.59 -1.83 -3.03
N ALA A 338 -17.07 -3.01 -3.39
CA ALA A 338 -15.74 -3.11 -3.99
C ALA A 338 -15.66 -2.24 -5.25
N ALA A 339 -14.45 -1.75 -5.53
CA ALA A 339 -14.17 -1.05 -6.79
C ALA A 339 -14.43 -2.01 -7.95
N ARG A 340 -14.80 -1.46 -9.11
CA ARG A 340 -15.07 -2.21 -10.33
C ARG A 340 -14.07 -1.85 -11.40
#